data_AF-A0A183AFD4-F1
#
_entry.id   AF-A0A183AFD4-F1
#
_cell.length_a   1.000
_cell.length_b   1.000
_cell.length_c   1.000
_cell.angle_alpha   90.00
_cell.angle_beta   90.00
_cell.angle_gamma   90.00
#
_symmetry.space_group_name_H-M   'P 1'
#
loop_
_entity.id
_entity.type
_entity.pdbx_description
1 polymer ?
#
loop_
_entity_poly.entity_id
_entity_poly.type
_entity_poly.pdbx_seq_one_letter_code
_entity_poly.pdbx_strand_id
1 'polypeptide(L)'
;LAQSLFKLVTSSLEAGGGKHVTGNRITLADLVLFTTLDQVEEVMPGYLGKHYPKLHEFHTSLPNACPRLASYLKSRPKLPF
;
A
#
# COMPACT_ATOMS: atom_id res chain seq x y z
N LEU A 1 10.22 1.92 16.63
CA LEU A 1 10.75 1.75 15.25
C LEU A 1 9.63 1.77 14.19
N ALA A 2 8.63 0.87 14.26
CA ALA A 2 7.59 0.77 13.22
C ALA A 2 6.76 2.05 13.01
N GLN A 3 6.37 2.76 14.09
CA GLN A 3 5.69 4.05 13.98
C GLN A 3 6.54 5.12 13.24
N SER A 4 7.86 5.07 13.40
CA SER A 4 8.76 6.00 12.72
C SER A 4 8.86 5.70 11.22
N LEU A 5 8.78 4.43 10.83
CA LEU A 5 8.81 4.00 9.43
C LEU A 5 7.51 4.37 8.69
N PHE A 6 6.34 4.07 9.26
CA PHE A 6 5.07 4.44 8.61
C PHE A 6 4.92 5.96 8.45
N LYS A 7 5.31 6.74 9.47
CA LYS A 7 5.34 8.20 9.36
C LYS A 7 6.25 8.68 8.24
N LEU A 8 7.46 8.13 8.13
CA LEU A 8 8.39 8.46 7.05
C LEU A 8 7.79 8.15 5.67
N VAL A 9 7.22 6.95 5.51
CA VAL A 9 6.60 6.51 4.25
C VAL A 9 5.39 7.37 3.89
N THR A 10 4.54 7.71 4.87
CA THR A 10 3.42 8.64 4.66
C THR A 10 3.91 9.99 4.16
N SER A 11 4.92 10.59 4.82
CA SER A 11 5.48 11.87 4.39
C SER A 11 6.09 11.81 2.98
N SER A 12 6.81 10.73 2.65
CA SER A 12 7.38 10.54 1.31
C SER A 12 6.30 10.41 0.24
N LEU A 13 5.24 9.64 0.52
CA LEU A 13 4.12 9.45 -0.40
C LEU A 13 3.36 10.78 -0.63
N GLU A 14 3.17 11.57 0.43
CA GLU A 14 2.55 12.89 0.34
C GLU A 14 3.38 13.87 -0.49
N ALA A 15 4.69 13.90 -0.28
CA ALA A 15 5.61 14.72 -1.08
C ALA A 15 5.55 14.36 -2.57
N GLY A 16 5.26 13.09 -2.90
CA GLY A 16 5.06 12.60 -4.26
C GLY A 16 3.67 12.84 -4.85
N GLY A 17 2.73 13.48 -4.12
CA GLY A 17 1.37 13.73 -4.59
C GLY A 17 0.35 12.64 -4.24
N GLY A 18 0.71 11.68 -3.40
CA GLY A 18 -0.21 10.79 -2.69
C GLY A 18 -0.73 9.57 -3.46
N LYS A 19 -0.73 9.61 -4.80
CA LYS A 19 -1.30 8.53 -5.65
C LYS A 19 -0.29 7.46 -6.04
N HIS A 20 0.96 7.85 -6.26
CA HIS A 20 2.06 6.97 -6.57
C HIS A 20 3.26 7.39 -5.72
N VAL A 21 4.14 6.45 -5.41
CA VAL A 21 5.37 6.71 -4.66
C VAL A 21 6.28 7.66 -5.44
N THR A 22 6.29 7.57 -6.78
CA THR A 22 7.06 8.48 -7.64
C THR A 22 6.38 8.68 -8.99
N GLY A 23 6.46 9.91 -9.51
CA GLY A 23 5.87 10.27 -10.79
C GLY A 23 4.35 10.12 -10.81
N ASN A 24 3.82 9.70 -11.96
CA ASN A 24 2.38 9.64 -12.24
C ASN A 24 1.91 8.29 -12.80
N ARG A 25 2.71 7.24 -12.63
CA ARG A 25 2.41 5.88 -13.09
C ARG A 25 2.83 4.89 -12.01
N ILE A 26 2.22 3.71 -12.04
CA ILE A 26 2.62 2.61 -11.18
C ILE A 26 4.06 2.19 -11.51
N THR A 27 4.85 2.08 -10.46
CA THR A 27 6.25 1.65 -10.48
C THR A 27 6.44 0.45 -9.55
N LEU A 28 7.65 -0.11 -9.55
CA LEU A 28 8.03 -1.12 -8.58
C LEU A 28 7.88 -0.63 -7.13
N ALA A 29 8.14 0.66 -6.88
CA ALA A 29 8.03 1.23 -5.53
C ALA A 29 6.58 1.16 -5.00
N ASP A 30 5.59 1.37 -5.88
CA ASP A 30 4.18 1.23 -5.53
C ASP A 30 3.82 -0.22 -5.17
N LEU A 31 4.33 -1.18 -5.94
CA LEU A 31 4.09 -2.60 -5.70
C LEU A 31 4.74 -3.08 -4.40
N VAL A 32 5.98 -2.66 -4.13
CA VAL A 32 6.67 -2.99 -2.88
C VAL A 32 5.90 -2.39 -1.69
N LEU A 33 5.55 -1.10 -1.75
CA LEU A 33 4.76 -0.46 -0.70
C LEU A 33 3.42 -1.18 -0.51
N PHE A 34 2.71 -1.48 -1.59
CA PHE A 34 1.45 -2.21 -1.54
C PHE A 34 1.60 -3.56 -0.83
N THR A 35 2.58 -4.39 -1.20
CA THR A 35 2.80 -5.69 -0.56
C THR A 35 3.14 -5.57 0.93
N THR A 36 3.92 -4.56 1.32
CA THR A 36 4.20 -4.29 2.73
C THR A 36 2.93 -3.90 3.50
N LEU A 37 2.08 -3.04 2.93
CA LEU A 37 0.82 -2.63 3.56
C LEU A 37 -0.19 -3.78 3.63
N ASP A 38 -0.21 -4.64 2.62
CA ASP A 38 -1.02 -5.86 2.57
C ASP A 38 -0.70 -6.78 3.76
N GLN A 39 0.58 -7.04 4.00
CA GLN A 39 1.06 -7.82 5.14
C GLN A 39 0.73 -7.17 6.49
N VAL A 40 0.80 -5.83 6.57
CA VAL A 40 0.46 -5.10 7.80
C VAL A 40 -1.02 -5.27 8.14
N GLU A 41 -1.91 -5.20 7.15
CA GLU A 41 -3.35 -5.40 7.35
C GLU A 41 -3.71 -6.88 7.59
N GLU A 42 -2.96 -7.83 7.01
CA GLU A 42 -3.12 -9.25 7.33
C GLU A 42 -2.76 -9.57 8.79
N VAL A 43 -1.66 -8.98 9.30
CA VAL A 43 -1.19 -9.21 10.69
C VAL A 43 -1.97 -8.36 11.71
N MET A 44 -2.34 -7.13 11.34
CA MET A 44 -3.04 -6.19 12.21
C MET A 44 -4.24 -5.55 11.47
N PRO A 45 -5.36 -6.27 11.32
CA PRO A 45 -6.52 -5.78 10.60
C PRO A 45 -7.04 -4.43 11.13
N GLY A 46 -7.22 -3.46 10.23
CA GLY A 46 -7.71 -2.12 10.51
C GLY A 46 -6.65 -1.14 11.04
N TYR A 47 -5.40 -1.56 11.17
CA TYR A 47 -4.33 -0.72 11.71
C TYR A 47 -4.04 0.50 10.83
N LEU A 48 -3.95 0.34 9.51
CA LEU A 48 -3.68 1.47 8.61
C LEU A 48 -4.88 2.41 8.57
N GLY A 49 -6.10 1.88 8.48
CA GLY A 49 -7.32 2.71 8.48
C GLY A 49 -7.42 3.60 9.72
N LYS A 50 -7.05 3.08 10.89
CA LYS A 50 -7.11 3.80 12.17
C LYS A 50 -5.97 4.81 12.37
N HIS A 51 -4.75 4.49 11.93
CA HIS A 51 -3.56 5.24 12.30
C HIS A 51 -2.87 5.96 11.12
N TYR A 52 -3.04 5.47 9.90
CA TYR A 52 -2.38 5.97 8.68
C TYR A 52 -3.35 5.99 7.49
N PRO A 53 -4.42 6.81 7.54
CA PRO A 53 -5.52 6.77 6.56
C PRO A 53 -5.06 6.97 5.11
N LYS A 54 -4.00 7.75 4.86
CA LYS A 54 -3.43 7.93 3.52
C LYS A 54 -2.74 6.67 2.98
N LEU A 55 -2.07 5.90 3.84
CA LEU A 55 -1.50 4.61 3.43
C LEU A 55 -2.62 3.59 3.14
N HIS A 56 -3.71 3.65 3.92
CA HIS A 56 -4.89 2.85 3.65
C HIS A 56 -5.57 3.23 2.32
N GLU A 57 -5.69 4.52 2.03
CA GLU A 57 -6.20 5.02 0.73
C GLU A 57 -5.30 4.58 -0.44
N PHE A 58 -3.98 4.68 -0.28
CA PHE A 58 -3.03 4.17 -1.27
C PHE A 58 -3.21 2.67 -1.51
N HIS A 59 -3.25 1.86 -0.46
CA HIS A 59 -3.41 0.40 -0.56
C HIS A 59 -4.73 0.02 -1.24
N THR A 60 -5.84 0.66 -0.87
CA THR A 60 -7.15 0.38 -1.46
C THR A 60 -7.31 0.89 -2.90
N SER A 61 -6.61 1.97 -3.27
CA SER A 61 -6.70 2.57 -4.61
C SER A 61 -5.81 1.89 -5.65
N LEU A 62 -4.67 1.31 -5.27
CA LEU A 62 -3.71 0.76 -6.23
C LEU A 62 -4.28 -0.37 -7.12
N PRO A 63 -5.07 -1.34 -6.60
CA PRO A 63 -5.70 -2.35 -7.44
C PRO A 63 -6.67 -1.75 -8.47
N ASN A 64 -7.36 -0.66 -8.14
CA ASN A 64 -8.27 0.03 -9.06
C ASN A 64 -7.52 0.73 -10.21
N ALA A 65 -6.28 1.16 -9.96
CA ALA A 65 -5.41 1.78 -10.97
C ALA A 65 -4.75 0.74 -11.91
N CYS A 66 -4.73 -0.56 -11.55
CA CYS A 66 -4.15 -1.63 -12.36
C CYS A 66 -5.07 -2.86 -12.43
N PRO A 67 -5.90 -2.98 -13.49
CA PRO A 67 -6.82 -4.12 -13.64
C PRO A 67 -6.12 -5.49 -13.63
N ARG A 68 -4.88 -5.56 -14.12
CA ARG A 68 -4.07 -6.80 -14.09
C ARG A 68 -3.69 -7.18 -12.66
N LEU A 69 -3.33 -6.21 -11.82
CA LEU A 69 -3.05 -6.43 -10.40
C LEU A 69 -4.33 -6.88 -9.68
N ALA A 70 -5.46 -6.20 -9.90
CA ALA A 70 -6.75 -6.59 -9.32
C ALA A 70 -7.14 -8.02 -9.72
N SER A 71 -6.92 -8.42 -10.97
CA SER A 71 -7.16 -9.80 -11.43
C SER A 71 -6.26 -10.80 -10.70
N TYR A 72 -4.96 -10.51 -10.61
CA TYR A 72 -4.01 -11.37 -9.90
C TYR A 72 -4.37 -11.56 -8.43
N LEU A 73 -4.74 -10.49 -7.72
CA LEU A 73 -5.09 -10.55 -6.29
C LEU A 73 -6.31 -11.43 -6.02
N LYS A 74 -7.26 -11.56 -6.97
CA LYS A 74 -8.41 -12.47 -6.83
C LYS A 74 -8.01 -13.94 -6.86
N SER A 75 -6.97 -14.30 -7.61
CA SER A 75 -6.48 -15.67 -7.77
C SER A 75 -5.22 -15.98 -6.96
N ARG A 76 -4.65 -14.99 -6.25
CA ARG A 76 -3.41 -15.17 -5.48
C ARG A 76 -3.64 -16.23 -4.39
N PRO A 77 -2.79 -17.27 -4.28
CA PRO A 77 -2.88 -18.23 -3.19
C PRO A 77 -2.75 -17.53 -1.83
N LYS A 78 -3.57 -17.94 -0.87
CA LYS A 78 -3.42 -17.49 0.52
C LYS A 78 -2.33 -18.29 1.20
N LEU A 79 -1.28 -17.59 1.62
CA LEU A 79 -0.15 -18.15 2.35
C LEU A 79 -0.10 -17.50 3.75
N PRO A 80 0.46 -18.17 4.76
CA PRO A 80 0.64 -17.59 6.09
C PRO A 80 1.69 -16.46 6.15
N PHE A 81 2.52 -16.34 5.10
CA PHE A 81 3.43 -15.24 4.78
C PHE A 81 3.84 -15.36 3.30
#